data_AF-A0A914ZXV6-F1
#
_entry.id   AF-A0A914ZXV6-F1
#
_cell.length_a   1.000
_cell.length_b   1.000
_cell.length_c   1.000
_cell.angle_alpha   90.00
_cell.angle_beta   90.00
_cell.angle_gamma   90.00
#
_symmetry.space_group_name_H-M   'P 1'
#
loop_
_entity.id
_entity.type
_entity.pdbx_description
1 polymer ?
#
loop_
_entity_poly.entity_id
_entity_poly.type
_entity_poly.pdbx_seq_one_letter_code
_entity_poly.pdbx_strand_id
1 'polypeptide(L)'
;MWRPGTRMQVTKECWSDGMAAVMLPLLLLWGSAEAANEQETNIGDFLFDDQKVHLYFVRGDLAPSNWSFFELKWEGRLRIILDSLYGDADLYLSYTKKRPGVGVHEHDMLSTTCGLDVLDVPQSTKRPAHLGVYGHPSKSETSYKMLFVMMEKQESEFEEDVNIPAELIHSFETEEEHSSYSHSFRETLFTISRFMFEVLIEILL
;
A
#
# COMPACT_ATOMS: atom_id res chain seq x y z
N MET A 1 18.27 -18.09 -20.15
CA MET A 1 19.32 -17.64 -19.22
C MET A 1 18.74 -16.48 -18.41
N TRP A 2 18.10 -16.82 -17.29
CA TRP A 2 17.29 -15.91 -16.46
C TRP A 2 18.20 -15.14 -15.50
N ARG A 3 17.99 -13.83 -15.33
CA ARG A 3 18.63 -13.02 -14.27
C ARG A 3 17.64 -12.88 -13.11
N PRO A 4 17.96 -13.35 -11.90
CA PRO A 4 17.15 -13.07 -10.73
C PRO A 4 17.38 -11.61 -10.31
N GLY A 5 16.31 -10.84 -10.07
CA GLY A 5 16.42 -9.53 -9.43
C GLY A 5 15.73 -8.33 -10.08
N THR A 6 14.65 -8.52 -10.85
CA THR A 6 13.83 -7.37 -11.28
C THR A 6 13.03 -6.83 -10.09
N ARG A 7 13.70 -6.00 -9.28
CA ARG A 7 13.09 -5.18 -8.22
C ARG A 7 12.02 -4.30 -8.86
N MET A 8 10.78 -4.34 -8.35
CA MET A 8 9.78 -3.34 -8.68
C MET A 8 10.37 -1.96 -8.35
N GLN A 9 10.60 -1.14 -9.37
CA GLN A 9 10.97 0.26 -9.18
C GLN A 9 9.68 1.07 -9.09
N VAL A 10 9.14 1.19 -7.89
CA VAL A 10 8.16 2.23 -7.57
C VAL A 10 8.91 3.55 -7.61
N THR A 11 8.81 4.27 -8.72
CA THR A 11 9.36 5.62 -8.82
C THR A 11 8.26 6.62 -8.48
N LYS A 12 8.44 7.33 -7.36
CA LYS A 12 7.55 8.40 -6.92
C LYS A 12 7.97 9.72 -7.56
N GLU A 13 7.03 10.40 -8.21
CA GLU A 13 7.20 11.79 -8.61
C GLU A 13 6.21 12.64 -7.81
N CYS A 14 6.67 13.20 -6.69
CA CYS A 14 5.92 14.19 -5.90
C CYS A 14 6.13 15.56 -6.55
N TRP A 15 5.09 16.17 -7.11
CA TRP A 15 5.18 17.50 -7.73
C TRP A 15 4.09 18.43 -7.20
N SER A 16 4.52 19.59 -6.72
CA SER A 16 3.67 20.74 -6.46
C SER A 16 3.48 21.54 -7.75
N ASP A 17 2.26 21.69 -8.23
CA ASP A 17 2.00 22.46 -9.45
C ASP A 17 2.04 23.98 -9.18
N GLY A 18 2.99 24.64 -9.87
CA GLY A 18 2.85 25.99 -10.41
C GLY A 18 3.23 27.15 -9.50
N MET A 19 4.31 27.88 -9.83
CA MET A 19 4.30 29.35 -9.94
C MET A 19 5.41 29.79 -10.91
N ALA A 20 5.06 30.67 -11.84
CA ALA A 20 5.94 31.28 -12.81
C ALA A 20 7.20 31.88 -12.16
N ALA A 21 8.35 31.66 -12.79
CA ALA A 21 9.61 32.27 -12.42
C ALA A 21 9.54 33.79 -12.62
N VAL A 22 9.22 34.53 -11.56
CA VAL A 22 9.58 35.94 -11.41
C VAL A 22 10.65 36.03 -10.33
N MET A 23 11.84 36.40 -10.77
CA MET A 23 13.03 36.62 -9.95
C MET A 23 12.80 37.77 -8.96
N LEU A 24 12.74 37.50 -7.66
CA LEU A 24 13.19 38.42 -6.61
C LEU A 24 13.49 37.66 -5.30
N PRO A 25 14.54 38.06 -4.53
CA PRO A 25 15.10 37.23 -3.47
C PRO A 25 14.57 37.62 -2.06
N LEU A 26 14.69 36.67 -1.14
CA LEU A 26 14.51 36.76 0.32
C LEU A 26 13.09 37.00 0.86
N LEU A 27 12.44 35.92 1.33
CA LEU A 27 12.28 35.65 2.77
C LEU A 27 11.85 34.18 2.98
N LEU A 28 12.53 33.51 3.92
CA LEU A 28 12.27 32.14 4.35
C LEU A 28 10.86 32.00 4.97
N LEU A 29 9.98 31.30 4.26
CA LEU A 29 9.03 30.36 4.84
C LEU A 29 8.89 29.22 3.83
N TRP A 30 9.77 28.23 3.94
CA TRP A 30 9.46 26.90 3.40
C TRP A 30 8.29 26.36 4.22
N GLY A 31 7.07 26.61 3.74
CA GLY A 31 6.01 25.62 3.91
C GLY A 31 6.43 24.42 3.10
N SER A 32 7.09 23.46 3.76
CA SER A 32 7.27 22.13 3.20
C SER A 32 5.88 21.61 2.86
N ALA A 33 5.60 21.36 1.59
CA ALA A 33 4.53 20.43 1.26
C ALA A 33 4.87 19.14 1.99
N GLU A 34 4.02 18.73 2.94
CA GLU A 34 4.12 17.44 3.63
C GLU A 34 4.23 16.38 2.54
N ALA A 35 5.41 15.77 2.40
CA ALA A 35 5.57 14.63 1.51
C ALA A 35 4.64 13.54 2.04
N ALA A 36 3.81 12.95 1.17
CA ALA A 36 2.99 11.79 1.54
C ALA A 36 3.90 10.76 2.22
N ASN A 37 3.64 10.49 3.50
CA ASN A 37 4.44 9.59 4.31
C ASN A 37 4.09 8.17 3.93
N GLU A 38 4.75 7.65 2.91
CA GLU A 38 4.45 6.32 2.39
C GLU A 38 5.51 5.29 2.77
N GLN A 39 5.10 4.28 3.53
CA GLN A 39 5.95 3.18 3.98
C GLN A 39 5.78 1.97 3.06
N GLU A 40 6.88 1.53 2.45
CA GLU A 40 6.91 0.38 1.55
C GLU A 40 7.56 -0.83 2.24
N THR A 41 6.96 -2.00 2.08
CA THR A 41 7.47 -3.26 2.65
C THR A 41 7.40 -4.36 1.61
N ASN A 42 8.53 -4.99 1.31
CA ASN A 42 8.56 -6.21 0.52
C ASN A 42 8.25 -7.39 1.46
N ILE A 43 7.09 -8.03 1.27
CA ILE A 43 6.66 -9.14 2.13
C ILE A 43 7.34 -10.45 1.69
N GLY A 44 7.57 -10.62 0.39
CA GLY A 44 8.34 -11.73 -0.17
C GLY A 44 7.53 -12.61 -1.13
N ASP A 45 8.04 -13.82 -1.37
CA ASP A 45 7.45 -14.81 -2.27
C ASP A 45 6.62 -15.83 -1.49
N PHE A 46 5.42 -16.13 -1.99
CA PHE A 46 4.46 -17.08 -1.41
C PHE A 46 3.94 -18.04 -2.48
N LEU A 47 3.36 -19.16 -2.05
CA LEU A 47 2.66 -20.12 -2.91
C LEU A 47 1.18 -20.13 -2.54
N PHE A 48 0.30 -19.88 -3.50
CA PHE A 48 -1.16 -19.99 -3.37
C PHE A 48 -1.66 -20.96 -4.44
N ASP A 49 -2.30 -22.06 -4.06
CA ASP A 49 -2.78 -23.09 -5.00
C ASP A 49 -1.73 -23.49 -6.07
N ASP A 50 -0.49 -23.74 -5.64
CA ASP A 50 0.69 -24.03 -6.47
C ASP A 50 1.17 -22.88 -7.40
N GLN A 51 0.53 -21.70 -7.34
CA GLN A 51 0.97 -20.50 -8.02
C GLN A 51 1.93 -19.68 -7.15
N LYS A 52 3.11 -19.37 -7.69
CA LYS A 52 4.06 -18.46 -7.05
C LYS A 52 3.60 -17.01 -7.22
N VAL A 53 3.49 -16.31 -6.10
CA VAL A 53 3.16 -14.88 -6.06
C VAL A 53 4.22 -14.12 -5.28
N HIS A 54 4.49 -12.90 -5.72
CA HIS A 54 5.31 -11.94 -5.00
C HIS A 54 4.41 -10.89 -4.35
N LEU A 55 4.58 -10.65 -3.06
CA LEU A 55 3.76 -9.74 -2.28
C LEU A 55 4.55 -8.49 -1.91
N TYR A 56 3.95 -7.33 -2.19
CA TYR A 56 4.52 -6.05 -1.85
C TYR A 56 3.45 -5.13 -1.28
N PHE A 57 3.79 -4.48 -0.19
CA PHE A 57 2.85 -3.76 0.65
C PHE A 57 3.26 -2.29 0.75
N VAL A 58 2.28 -1.41 0.71
CA VAL A 58 2.44 0.05 0.82
C VAL A 58 1.43 0.57 1.82
N ARG A 59 1.86 1.46 2.72
CA ARG A 59 0.97 2.34 3.49
C ARG A 59 1.20 3.77 3.07
N GLY A 60 0.17 4.59 3.14
CA GLY A 60 0.27 5.99 2.81
C GLY A 60 -0.82 6.83 3.45
N ASP A 61 -0.49 8.12 3.59
CA ASP A 61 -1.41 9.15 4.05
C ASP A 61 -1.56 10.22 2.97
N LEU A 62 -2.79 10.67 2.76
CA LEU A 62 -3.19 11.64 1.75
C LEU A 62 -4.01 12.76 2.40
N ALA A 63 -3.61 13.98 2.06
CA ALA A 63 -4.42 15.15 2.30
C ALA A 63 -5.68 15.14 1.38
N PRO A 64 -6.71 15.94 1.70
CA PRO A 64 -7.91 16.03 0.87
C PRO A 64 -7.55 16.49 -0.54
N SER A 65 -8.15 15.86 -1.56
CA SER A 65 -7.88 16.14 -2.98
C SER A 65 -6.43 15.90 -3.44
N ASN A 66 -5.65 15.15 -2.68
CA ASN A 66 -4.26 14.86 -3.02
C ASN A 66 -4.10 13.46 -3.62
N TRP A 67 -2.93 13.23 -4.21
CA TRP A 67 -2.64 12.03 -5.00
C TRP A 67 -1.31 11.39 -4.62
N SER A 68 -1.28 10.07 -4.75
CA SER A 68 -0.05 9.28 -4.81
C SER A 68 0.00 8.51 -6.12
N PHE A 69 1.15 8.51 -6.78
CA PHE A 69 1.32 7.89 -8.10
C PHE A 69 2.39 6.79 -8.09
N PHE A 70 2.07 5.67 -8.74
CA PHE A 70 2.91 4.48 -8.83
C PHE A 70 3.10 4.06 -10.29
N GLU A 71 4.32 3.68 -10.66
CA GLU A 71 4.64 3.12 -11.97
C GLU A 71 4.80 1.60 -11.88
N LEU A 72 3.87 0.86 -12.48
CA LEU A 72 3.80 -0.59 -12.43
C LEU A 72 4.52 -1.21 -13.63
N LYS A 73 5.72 -1.72 -13.40
CA LYS A 73 6.60 -2.32 -14.43
C LYS A 73 6.52 -3.84 -14.51
N TRP A 74 5.81 -4.48 -13.59
CA TRP A 74 5.73 -5.93 -13.51
C TRP A 74 5.04 -6.52 -14.76
N GLU A 75 5.72 -7.39 -15.50
CA GLU A 75 5.19 -7.90 -16.78
C GLU A 75 4.08 -8.95 -16.64
N GLY A 76 3.97 -9.59 -15.47
CA GLY A 76 2.92 -10.57 -15.21
C GLY A 76 1.60 -9.93 -14.79
N ARG A 77 0.70 -10.76 -14.30
CA ARG A 77 -0.59 -10.30 -13.77
C ARG A 77 -0.40 -9.64 -12.41
N LEU A 78 -1.19 -8.61 -12.14
CA LEU A 78 -1.24 -7.93 -10.85
C LEU A 78 -2.66 -7.97 -10.31
N ARG A 79 -2.81 -8.27 -9.02
CA ARG A 79 -3.99 -7.88 -8.24
C ARG A 79 -3.55 -6.81 -7.26
N ILE A 80 -4.22 -5.66 -7.31
CA ILE A 80 -3.99 -4.52 -6.44
C ILE A 80 -5.18 -4.45 -5.50
N ILE A 81 -4.92 -4.53 -4.21
CA ILE A 81 -5.95 -4.45 -3.17
C ILE A 81 -5.63 -3.23 -2.33
N LEU A 82 -6.58 -2.32 -2.20
CA LEU A 82 -6.48 -1.16 -1.33
C LEU A 82 -7.55 -1.27 -0.23
N ASP A 83 -7.16 -0.89 0.99
CA ASP A 83 -8.04 -0.76 2.13
C ASP A 83 -7.87 0.65 2.72
N SER A 84 -8.97 1.39 2.75
CA SER A 84 -9.05 2.70 3.38
C SER A 84 -9.13 2.54 4.89
N LEU A 85 -8.03 2.83 5.60
CA LEU A 85 -7.96 2.73 7.06
C LEU A 85 -8.74 3.87 7.73
N TYR A 86 -8.54 5.08 7.21
CA TYR A 86 -9.27 6.28 7.59
C TYR A 86 -9.55 7.13 6.34
N GLY A 87 -10.65 7.89 6.36
CA GLY A 87 -11.03 8.68 5.20
C GLY A 87 -11.65 7.83 4.09
N ASP A 88 -11.19 8.07 2.86
CA ASP A 88 -11.69 7.44 1.63
C ASP A 88 -10.63 7.60 0.55
N ALA A 89 -9.97 6.49 0.19
CA ALA A 89 -8.94 6.41 -0.83
C ALA A 89 -9.46 5.63 -2.03
N ASP A 90 -9.35 6.23 -3.21
CA ASP A 90 -9.84 5.68 -4.46
C ASP A 90 -8.68 5.24 -5.38
N LEU A 91 -8.86 4.17 -6.15
CA LEU A 91 -7.88 3.69 -7.13
C LEU A 91 -8.22 4.09 -8.57
N TYR A 92 -7.23 4.59 -9.29
CA TYR A 92 -7.30 4.91 -10.72
C TYR A 92 -6.09 4.36 -11.45
N LEU A 93 -6.29 3.61 -12.53
CA LEU A 93 -5.21 3.01 -13.31
C LEU A 93 -5.29 3.47 -14.77
N SER A 94 -4.15 3.82 -15.37
CA SER A 94 -4.04 4.02 -16.81
C SER A 94 -2.84 3.27 -17.41
N TYR A 95 -3.01 2.76 -18.63
CA TYR A 95 -1.97 2.14 -19.43
C TYR A 95 -1.19 3.15 -20.29
N THR A 96 -1.64 4.42 -20.31
CA THR A 96 -1.10 5.44 -21.22
C THR A 96 -0.74 6.73 -20.51
N LYS A 97 -1.56 7.20 -19.57
CA LYS A 97 -1.34 8.44 -18.84
C LYS A 97 -0.54 8.17 -17.57
N LYS A 98 0.58 8.86 -17.42
CA LYS A 98 1.43 8.78 -16.22
C LYS A 98 0.74 9.18 -14.93
N ARG A 99 -0.23 10.09 -15.02
CA ARG A 99 -1.04 10.60 -13.92
C ARG A 99 -2.50 10.38 -14.27
N PRO A 100 -3.07 9.22 -13.94
CA PRO A 100 -4.51 9.05 -14.09
C PRO A 100 -5.24 10.00 -13.16
N GLY A 101 -6.45 10.40 -13.55
CA GLY A 101 -7.28 11.33 -12.80
C GLY A 101 -8.72 10.85 -12.71
N VAL A 102 -9.55 11.60 -11.98
CA VAL A 102 -10.97 11.25 -11.75
C VAL A 102 -11.80 11.31 -13.04
N GLY A 103 -11.36 12.09 -14.04
CA GLY A 103 -12.08 12.20 -15.30
C GLY A 103 -12.15 10.87 -16.04
N VAL A 104 -13.30 10.56 -16.67
CA VAL A 104 -13.54 9.30 -17.41
C VAL A 104 -12.51 9.03 -18.52
N HIS A 105 -11.88 10.08 -19.07
CA HIS A 105 -10.84 9.97 -20.10
C HIS A 105 -9.42 9.98 -19.53
N GLU A 106 -9.28 9.96 -18.21
CA GLU A 106 -8.01 10.07 -17.51
C GLU A 106 -7.53 8.73 -16.94
N HIS A 107 -8.38 7.71 -16.93
CA HIS A 107 -8.05 6.36 -16.49
C HIS A 107 -8.64 5.31 -17.45
N ASP A 108 -8.06 4.12 -17.41
CA ASP A 108 -8.53 2.94 -18.15
C ASP A 108 -9.29 1.96 -17.22
N MET A 109 -8.97 1.95 -15.92
CA MET A 109 -9.68 1.20 -14.88
C MET A 109 -9.75 2.03 -13.58
N LEU A 110 -10.76 1.77 -12.75
CA LEU A 110 -10.92 2.42 -11.45
C LEU A 110 -11.61 1.49 -10.45
N SER A 111 -11.38 1.71 -9.16
CA SER A 111 -12.17 1.15 -8.07
C SER A 111 -12.38 2.25 -7.03
N THR A 112 -13.64 2.58 -6.76
CA THR A 112 -14.06 3.67 -5.86
C THR A 112 -15.20 3.17 -5.00
N THR A 113 -14.89 2.34 -4.01
CA THR A 113 -15.87 1.67 -3.16
C THR A 113 -15.66 2.02 -1.71
N CYS A 114 -16.71 1.92 -0.88
CA CYS A 114 -16.60 2.17 0.56
C CYS A 114 -16.01 0.98 1.34
N GLY A 115 -15.25 0.11 0.69
CA GLY A 115 -14.72 -1.14 1.22
C GLY A 115 -13.33 -1.43 0.68
N LEU A 116 -13.04 -2.71 0.40
CA LEU A 116 -11.80 -3.06 -0.28
C LEU A 116 -11.89 -2.72 -1.76
N ASP A 117 -10.98 -1.86 -2.23
CA ASP A 117 -10.85 -1.55 -3.64
C ASP A 117 -9.90 -2.53 -4.30
N VAL A 118 -10.39 -3.22 -5.33
CA VAL A 118 -9.64 -4.30 -5.98
C VAL A 118 -9.55 -4.02 -7.47
N LEU A 119 -8.33 -4.02 -7.98
CA LEU A 119 -8.03 -3.94 -9.41
C LEU A 119 -7.21 -5.15 -9.85
N ASP A 120 -7.76 -5.93 -10.77
CA ASP A 120 -7.05 -6.98 -11.47
C ASP A 120 -6.49 -6.44 -12.78
N VAL A 121 -5.17 -6.39 -12.89
CA VAL A 121 -4.46 -5.91 -14.08
C VAL A 121 -3.94 -7.12 -14.87
N PRO A 122 -4.53 -7.43 -16.04
CA PRO A 122 -4.12 -8.56 -16.86
C PRO A 122 -2.65 -8.47 -17.29
N GLN A 123 -2.01 -9.60 -17.58
CA GLN A 123 -0.64 -9.60 -18.11
C GLN A 123 -0.55 -9.08 -19.55
N SER A 124 -1.67 -9.11 -20.29
CA SER A 124 -1.77 -8.59 -21.66
C SER A 124 -1.74 -7.06 -21.77
N THR A 125 -1.87 -6.35 -20.65
CA THR A 125 -1.94 -4.89 -20.63
C THR A 125 -0.57 -4.25 -20.87
N LYS A 126 -0.57 -3.05 -21.46
CA LYS A 126 0.66 -2.33 -21.77
C LYS A 126 1.40 -1.95 -20.48
N ARG A 127 2.72 -2.16 -20.48
CA ARG A 127 3.61 -1.77 -19.39
C ARG A 127 4.55 -0.64 -19.82
N PRO A 128 4.96 0.27 -18.91
CA PRO A 128 4.47 0.38 -17.54
C PRO A 128 2.99 0.82 -17.50
N ALA A 129 2.24 0.32 -16.51
CA ALA A 129 0.94 0.88 -16.16
C ALA A 129 1.14 1.92 -15.05
N HIS A 130 0.21 2.85 -14.92
CA HIS A 130 0.30 4.00 -14.04
C HIS A 130 -0.90 4.00 -13.10
N LEU A 131 -0.64 3.88 -11.81
CA LEU A 131 -1.66 3.86 -10.77
C LEU A 131 -1.65 5.19 -10.03
N GLY A 132 -2.82 5.73 -9.77
CA GLY A 132 -3.07 6.85 -8.88
C GLY A 132 -3.95 6.40 -7.73
N VAL A 133 -3.57 6.79 -6.52
CA VAL A 133 -4.40 6.70 -5.31
C VAL A 133 -4.85 8.12 -4.99
N TYR A 134 -6.15 8.33 -4.85
CA TYR A 134 -6.74 9.66 -4.63
C TYR A 134 -7.42 9.75 -3.26
N GLY A 135 -7.11 10.80 -2.51
CA GLY A 135 -7.82 11.10 -1.25
C GLY A 135 -9.08 11.93 -1.52
N HIS A 136 -10.26 11.36 -1.24
CA HIS A 136 -11.53 12.02 -1.52
C HIS A 136 -11.69 13.35 -0.75
N PRO A 137 -12.15 14.45 -1.38
CA PRO A 137 -12.19 15.79 -0.79
C PRO A 137 -13.13 15.95 0.42
N SER A 138 -14.08 15.02 0.59
CA SER A 138 -15.03 15.05 1.71
C SER A 138 -14.40 14.65 3.05
N LYS A 139 -13.19 14.09 3.01
CA LYS A 139 -12.46 13.63 4.19
C LYS A 139 -11.33 14.62 4.47
N SER A 140 -11.10 14.94 5.74
CA SER A 140 -10.05 15.87 6.17
C SER A 140 -8.64 15.29 6.04
N GLU A 141 -8.55 13.97 6.07
CA GLU A 141 -7.35 13.16 5.96
C GLU A 141 -7.78 11.77 5.50
N THR A 142 -6.96 11.12 4.69
CA THR A 142 -7.16 9.76 4.22
C THR A 142 -5.90 8.97 4.49
N SER A 143 -6.02 7.81 5.13
CA SER A 143 -4.92 6.87 5.34
C SER A 143 -5.31 5.53 4.73
N TYR A 144 -4.38 4.88 4.05
CA TYR A 144 -4.65 3.65 3.32
C TYR A 144 -3.49 2.67 3.43
N LYS A 145 -3.83 1.39 3.25
CA LYS A 145 -2.87 0.33 2.96
C LYS A 145 -3.19 -0.31 1.62
N MET A 146 -2.16 -0.72 0.90
CA MET A 146 -2.28 -1.30 -0.42
C MET A 146 -1.35 -2.52 -0.54
N LEU A 147 -1.90 -3.63 -1.01
CA LEU A 147 -1.21 -4.87 -1.27
C LEU A 147 -1.17 -5.13 -2.78
N PHE A 148 0.04 -5.27 -3.31
CA PHE A 148 0.29 -5.75 -4.65
C PHE A 148 0.55 -7.25 -4.59
N VAL A 149 -0.29 -8.00 -5.28
CA VAL A 149 -0.16 -9.43 -5.49
C VAL A 149 0.30 -9.67 -6.92
N MET A 150 1.58 -10.02 -7.07
CA MET A 150 2.25 -10.10 -8.36
C MET A 150 2.46 -11.54 -8.77
N MET A 151 1.83 -11.96 -9.86
CA MET A 151 1.98 -13.31 -10.42
C MET A 151 2.97 -13.29 -11.59
N GLU A 152 3.75 -14.35 -11.74
CA GLU A 152 4.67 -14.46 -12.88
C GLU A 152 3.90 -14.50 -14.21
N LYS A 153 4.52 -13.97 -15.26
CA LYS A 153 3.94 -13.98 -16.61
C LYS A 153 3.85 -15.42 -17.11
N GLN A 154 2.67 -15.80 -17.58
CA GLN A 154 2.42 -17.10 -18.19
C GLN A 154 2.45 -16.99 -19.72
N GLU A 155 2.91 -18.03 -20.40
CA GLU A 155 2.91 -18.09 -21.87
C GLU A 155 1.52 -18.41 -22.46
N SER A 156 0.57 -18.80 -21.61
CA SER A 156 -0.82 -19.06 -22.00
C SER A 156 -1.51 -17.78 -22.48
N GLU A 157 -2.32 -17.92 -23.54
CA GLU A 157 -3.24 -16.87 -23.99
C GLU A 157 -4.43 -16.70 -23.03
N PHE A 158 -4.76 -17.76 -22.28
CA PHE A 158 -5.81 -17.75 -21.27
C PHE A 158 -5.22 -17.42 -19.90
N GLU A 159 -5.83 -16.41 -19.29
CA GLU A 159 -5.53 -15.96 -17.95
C GLU A 159 -6.45 -16.69 -16.95
N GLU A 160 -5.91 -17.65 -16.17
CA GLU A 160 -6.65 -18.35 -15.11
C GLU A 160 -7.11 -17.39 -14.02
N ASP A 161 -8.32 -17.53 -13.47
CA ASP A 161 -8.81 -16.62 -12.43
C ASP A 161 -7.88 -16.53 -11.21
N VAL A 162 -7.70 -15.31 -10.69
CA VAL A 162 -6.90 -15.09 -9.48
C VAL A 162 -7.74 -15.46 -8.27
N ASN A 163 -7.49 -16.64 -7.70
CA ASN A 163 -8.17 -17.12 -6.50
C ASN A 163 -7.49 -16.61 -5.20
N ILE A 164 -7.21 -15.31 -5.14
CA ILE A 164 -6.52 -14.70 -3.98
C ILE A 164 -7.52 -13.78 -3.28
N PRO A 165 -7.99 -14.12 -2.06
CA PRO A 165 -8.99 -13.32 -1.37
C PRO A 165 -8.49 -11.90 -1.10
N ALA A 166 -9.34 -10.91 -1.30
CA ALA A 166 -8.99 -9.51 -1.04
C ALA A 166 -8.68 -9.28 0.44
N GLU A 167 -9.31 -10.06 1.31
CA GLU A 167 -9.13 -10.06 2.77
C GLU A 167 -7.70 -10.45 3.19
N LEU A 168 -6.88 -10.99 2.28
CA LEU A 168 -5.47 -11.28 2.54
C LEU A 168 -4.72 -10.02 3.01
N ILE A 169 -5.13 -8.82 2.59
CA ILE A 169 -4.53 -7.56 3.04
C ILE A 169 -4.58 -7.37 4.57
N HIS A 170 -5.56 -7.96 5.26
CA HIS A 170 -5.70 -7.92 6.71
C HIS A 170 -4.73 -8.88 7.41
N SER A 171 -4.26 -9.92 6.73
CA SER A 171 -3.25 -10.82 7.30
C SER A 171 -1.86 -10.17 7.44
N PHE A 172 -1.62 -9.08 6.69
CA PHE A 172 -0.40 -8.27 6.78
C PHE A 172 -0.52 -7.12 7.78
N GLU A 173 -1.57 -7.12 8.62
CA GLU A 173 -1.62 -6.29 9.81
C GLU A 173 -0.87 -6.95 10.97
N THR A 174 0.31 -6.42 11.26
CA THR A 174 0.95 -6.45 12.58
C THR A 174 2.10 -5.44 12.48
N GLU A 175 2.15 -4.33 13.22
CA GLU A 175 2.62 -4.29 14.60
C GLU A 175 2.05 -3.14 15.48
N GLU A 176 1.21 -2.24 14.97
CA GLU A 176 0.84 -1.03 15.75
C GLU A 176 -0.23 -1.29 16.82
N GLU A 177 -1.31 -2.04 16.53
CA GLU A 177 -2.34 -2.32 17.55
C GLU A 177 -1.89 -3.33 18.61
N HIS A 178 -1.04 -4.28 18.24
CA HIS A 178 -0.54 -5.32 19.16
C HIS A 178 0.50 -4.78 20.17
N SER A 179 1.10 -3.61 19.92
CA SER A 179 2.05 -2.98 20.85
C SER A 179 1.36 -2.52 22.14
N SER A 180 0.15 -1.95 22.03
CA SER A 180 -0.63 -1.49 23.18
C SER A 180 -1.09 -2.66 24.05
N TYR A 181 -1.57 -3.74 23.42
CA TYR A 181 -2.04 -4.93 24.14
C TYR A 181 -0.88 -5.75 24.72
N SER A 182 0.22 -5.93 23.98
CA SER A 182 1.38 -6.70 24.46
C SER A 182 2.15 -5.97 25.56
N HIS A 183 2.24 -4.64 25.54
CA HIS A 183 2.78 -3.87 26.66
C HIS A 183 1.93 -4.07 27.92
N SER A 184 0.61 -3.91 27.81
CA SER A 184 -0.34 -4.15 28.91
C SER A 184 -0.25 -5.58 29.47
N PHE A 185 -0.19 -6.58 28.58
CA PHE A 185 -0.08 -7.98 28.97
C PHE A 185 1.27 -8.30 29.64
N ARG A 186 2.39 -7.74 29.16
CA ARG A 186 3.71 -7.93 29.77
C ARG A 186 3.78 -7.34 31.18
N GLU A 187 3.22 -6.16 31.39
CA GLU A 187 3.14 -5.54 32.73
C GLU A 187 2.26 -6.38 33.68
N THR A 188 1.14 -6.88 33.18
CA THR A 188 0.23 -7.75 33.94
C THR A 188 0.90 -9.08 34.28
N LEU A 189 1.57 -9.70 33.31
CA LEU A 189 2.30 -10.96 33.49
C LEU A 189 3.45 -10.80 34.48
N PHE A 190 4.19 -9.68 34.41
CA PHE A 190 5.28 -9.40 35.35
C PHE A 190 4.75 -9.23 36.78
N THR A 191 3.61 -8.55 36.95
CA THR A 191 2.95 -8.38 38.24
C THR A 191 2.48 -9.72 38.83
N ILE A 192 1.83 -10.55 38.01
CA ILE A 192 1.37 -11.89 38.43
C ILE A 192 2.55 -12.79 38.75
N SER A 193 3.58 -12.78 37.90
CA SER A 193 4.81 -13.56 38.08
C SER A 193 5.49 -13.19 39.39
N ARG A 194 5.65 -11.88 39.68
CA ARG A 194 6.21 -11.40 40.94
C ARG A 194 5.43 -11.90 42.16
N PHE A 195 4.10 -11.81 42.12
CA PHE A 195 3.24 -12.32 43.19
C PHE A 195 3.40 -13.84 43.39
N MET A 196 3.44 -14.60 42.29
CA MET A 196 3.66 -16.04 42.33
C MET A 196 5.04 -16.40 42.92
N PHE A 197 6.09 -15.65 42.57
CA PHE A 197 7.42 -15.87 43.14
C PHE A 197 7.49 -15.53 44.63
N GLU A 198 6.83 -14.45 45.07
CA GLU A 198 6.74 -14.12 46.50
C GLU A 198 6.07 -15.25 47.30
N VAL A 199 4.95 -15.79 46.79
CA VAL A 199 4.25 -16.93 47.40
C VAL A 199 5.12 -18.20 47.42
N LEU A 200 5.82 -18.50 46.32
CA LEU A 200 6.67 -19.69 46.24
C LEU A 200 7.86 -19.63 47.21
N ILE A 201 8.45 -18.44 47.40
CA ILE A 201 9.54 -18.23 48.35
C ILE A 201 9.05 -18.43 49.79
N GLU A 202 7.85 -17.94 50.12
CA GLU A 202 7.24 -18.12 51.46
C GLU A 202 6.89 -19.58 51.77
N ILE A 203 6.62 -20.41 50.77
CA ILE A 203 6.37 -21.86 50.95
C ILE A 203 7.67 -22.66 51.10
N LEU A 204 8.79 -22.17 50.53
CA LEU A 204 10.07 -22.87 50.52
C LEU A 204 11.02 -22.50 51.68
N LEU A 205 10.72 -21.44 52.43
CA LEU A 205 11.44 -20.99 53.63
C LEU A 205 10.64 -21.30 54.90
#